data_AF-A0A6P1GS71-F1
#
_entry.id   AF-A0A6P1GS71-F1
#
_cell.length_a   1.000
_cell.length_b   1.000
_cell.length_c   1.000
_cell.angle_alpha   90.00
_cell.angle_beta   90.00
_cell.angle_gamma   90.00
#
_symmetry.space_group_name_H-M   'P 1'
#
loop_
_entity.id
_entity.type
_entity.pdbx_description
1 polymer ?
#
loop_
_entity_poly.entity_id
_entity_poly.type
_entity_poly.pdbx_seq_one_letter_code
_entity_poly.pdbx_strand_id
1 'polypeptide(L)'
;MDPKSLFSLNDHLEMLSRHGDPLEMLERTVDFEYFRAWLVEGLGYGDGGKGGRPPFDPVAMFKILILQAQHNLSDARMEYMIRDRLSWMRFLGFALGDRTPDENTIRHFRNRMTETGTLKRVMKAFDWQLHKKGYIPMSGQIIDASLVPAPKQRNTDGERQAIKDGKSAQDIWPDDPAKAAQKDTDARWTLKIGGKVRYKDGKPLPMIALPVFGYKSHISIDRRYGFIRAGEVTSAAHADGRMLRHVIAENSSSEVWADTAYRSRTNETWLADRMLTSRIHRRKPKGKSMPRATARANAAKSTIRARVEHVFAHQKNRFGLFIRTIGIKRAEAKLTLANLAYNWTPRRTAGFGPRVDGAD
;
A
#
# COMPACT_ATOMS: atom_id res chain seq x y z
N MET A 1 10.23 -33.40 23.14
CA MET A 1 10.11 -33.89 21.75
C MET A 1 11.31 -34.76 21.47
N ASP A 2 11.10 -35.96 20.93
CA ASP A 2 12.20 -36.74 20.35
C ASP A 2 12.56 -36.12 18.99
N PRO A 3 13.74 -35.51 18.83
CA PRO A 3 14.14 -34.84 17.60
C PRO A 3 14.31 -35.80 16.41
N LYS A 4 14.33 -37.12 16.64
CA LYS A 4 14.46 -38.16 15.60
C LYS A 4 13.11 -38.78 15.19
N SER A 5 12.01 -38.34 15.80
CA SER A 5 10.67 -38.79 15.43
C SER A 5 10.31 -38.39 14.00
N LEU A 6 9.61 -39.28 13.29
CA LEU A 6 8.97 -39.01 11.99
C LEU A 6 7.99 -37.82 12.06
N PHE A 7 7.45 -37.52 13.24
CA PHE A 7 6.49 -36.44 13.47
C PHE A 7 7.12 -35.14 13.98
N SER A 8 8.44 -35.09 14.14
CA SER A 8 9.16 -33.93 14.70
C SER A 8 8.86 -32.59 14.00
N LEU A 9 8.65 -32.61 12.68
CA LEU A 9 8.21 -31.43 11.91
C LEU A 9 6.79 -30.98 12.28
N ASN A 10 5.85 -31.92 12.39
CA ASN A 10 4.48 -31.62 12.79
C ASN A 10 4.44 -31.07 14.22
N ASP A 11 5.15 -31.72 15.15
CA ASP A 11 5.26 -31.28 16.54
C ASP A 11 5.83 -29.85 16.65
N HIS A 12 6.83 -29.51 15.83
CA HIS A 12 7.39 -28.16 15.76
C HIS A 12 6.37 -27.14 15.25
N LEU A 13 5.65 -27.47 14.19
CA LEU A 13 4.61 -26.61 13.62
C LEU A 13 3.43 -26.41 14.58
N GLU A 14 3.01 -27.44 15.31
CA GLU A 14 1.99 -27.33 16.36
C GLU A 14 2.46 -26.43 17.51
N MET A 15 3.72 -26.54 17.91
CA MET A 15 4.29 -25.66 18.94
C MET A 15 4.30 -24.20 18.48
N LEU A 16 4.64 -23.93 17.22
CA LEU A 16 4.52 -22.58 16.63
C LEU A 16 3.06 -22.08 16.66
N SER A 17 2.10 -22.94 16.35
CA SER A 17 0.67 -22.60 16.42
C SER A 17 0.25 -22.26 17.87
N ARG A 18 0.72 -23.03 18.87
CA ARG A 18 0.48 -22.75 20.30
C ARG A 18 1.07 -21.43 20.76
N HIS A 19 2.20 -21.01 20.19
CA HIS A 19 2.80 -19.69 20.45
C HIS A 19 2.14 -18.54 19.69
N GLY A 20 1.13 -18.82 18.86
CA GLY A 20 0.36 -17.82 18.12
C GLY A 20 1.02 -17.43 16.81
N ASP A 21 1.10 -18.36 15.84
CA ASP A 21 1.60 -18.07 14.50
C ASP A 21 0.72 -16.97 13.83
N PRO A 22 1.28 -15.77 13.55
CA PRO A 22 0.52 -14.70 12.92
C PRO A 22 0.04 -15.05 11.52
N LEU A 23 0.70 -15.99 10.81
CA LEU A 23 0.29 -16.42 9.47
C LEU A 23 -0.95 -17.32 9.48
N GLU A 24 -1.14 -18.11 10.53
CA GLU A 24 -2.40 -18.86 10.71
C GLU A 24 -3.58 -17.92 10.98
N MET A 25 -3.37 -16.88 11.80
CA MET A 25 -4.39 -15.85 12.04
C MET A 25 -4.75 -15.12 10.73
N LEU A 26 -3.74 -14.82 9.91
CA LEU A 26 -3.94 -14.22 8.60
C LEU A 26 -4.77 -15.14 7.68
N GLU A 27 -4.39 -16.41 7.57
CA GLU A 27 -5.10 -17.41 6.76
C GLU A 27 -6.55 -17.60 7.20
N ARG A 28 -6.81 -17.61 8.52
CA ARG A 28 -8.18 -17.71 9.07
C ARG A 28 -9.03 -16.47 8.78
N THR A 29 -8.41 -15.29 8.70
CA THR A 29 -9.16 -14.04 8.54
C THR A 29 -9.44 -13.72 7.08
N VAL A 30 -8.46 -13.93 6.22
CA VAL A 30 -8.50 -13.56 4.81
C VAL A 30 -8.74 -14.84 4.02
N ASP A 31 -9.93 -14.94 3.43
CA ASP A 31 -10.19 -15.98 2.45
C ASP A 31 -9.47 -15.58 1.15
N PHE A 32 -8.25 -16.09 0.98
CA PHE A 32 -7.41 -15.84 -0.18
C PHE A 32 -7.93 -16.53 -1.44
N GLU A 33 -8.67 -17.63 -1.29
CA GLU A 33 -9.29 -18.37 -2.39
C GLU A 33 -10.35 -17.54 -3.11
N TYR A 34 -11.02 -16.62 -2.39
CA TYR A 34 -11.91 -15.62 -3.00
C TYR A 34 -11.25 -14.81 -4.13
N PHE A 35 -9.92 -14.62 -4.11
CA PHE A 35 -9.21 -13.88 -5.15
C PHE A 35 -8.84 -14.74 -6.37
N ARG A 36 -8.93 -16.07 -6.30
CA ARG A 36 -8.46 -16.99 -7.34
C ARG A 36 -8.99 -16.63 -8.73
N ALA A 37 -10.30 -16.39 -8.85
CA ALA A 37 -10.92 -16.08 -10.14
C ALA A 37 -10.27 -14.84 -10.80
N TRP A 38 -10.11 -13.76 -10.03
CA TRP A 38 -9.47 -12.52 -10.49
C TRP A 38 -7.99 -12.71 -10.85
N LEU A 39 -7.29 -13.55 -10.08
CA LEU A 39 -5.88 -13.85 -10.31
C LEU A 39 -5.69 -14.67 -11.59
N VAL A 40 -6.48 -15.74 -11.79
CA VAL A 40 -6.41 -16.60 -12.98
C VAL A 40 -6.74 -15.81 -14.26
N GLU A 41 -7.84 -15.06 -14.25
CA GLU A 41 -8.24 -14.19 -15.37
C GLU A 41 -7.12 -13.17 -15.67
N GLY A 42 -6.62 -12.52 -14.62
CA GLY A 42 -5.59 -11.50 -14.71
C GLY A 42 -4.22 -11.98 -15.20
N LEU A 43 -3.89 -13.24 -14.96
CA LEU A 43 -2.64 -13.84 -15.43
C LEU A 43 -2.77 -14.35 -16.87
N GLY A 44 -3.99 -14.71 -17.28
CA GLY A 44 -4.26 -15.34 -18.57
C GLY A 44 -3.61 -16.72 -18.65
N TYR A 45 -3.62 -17.48 -17.55
CA TYR A 45 -3.16 -18.86 -17.56
C TYR A 45 -4.00 -19.66 -18.55
N GLY A 46 -3.35 -20.27 -19.54
CA GLY A 46 -4.00 -21.13 -20.51
C GLY A 46 -4.40 -22.47 -19.90
N ASP A 47 -5.20 -23.23 -20.64
CA ASP A 47 -5.66 -24.60 -20.33
C ASP A 47 -4.54 -25.65 -20.25
N GLY A 48 -3.27 -25.27 -20.44
CA GLY A 48 -2.13 -26.17 -20.48
C GLY A 48 -1.96 -26.91 -21.80
N GLY A 49 -2.81 -26.66 -22.80
CA GLY A 49 -2.84 -27.40 -24.08
C GLY A 49 -1.59 -27.23 -24.95
N LYS A 50 -0.76 -26.21 -24.71
CA LYS A 50 0.46 -25.95 -25.50
C LYS A 50 1.71 -26.70 -25.02
N GLY A 51 1.62 -27.51 -23.96
CA GLY A 51 2.76 -28.22 -23.40
C GLY A 51 3.74 -27.26 -22.71
N GLY A 52 3.92 -27.43 -21.40
CA GLY A 52 4.80 -26.58 -20.62
C GLY A 52 4.76 -26.94 -19.15
N ARG A 53 5.76 -26.46 -18.39
CA ARG A 53 5.81 -26.68 -16.95
C ARG A 53 4.57 -26.03 -16.30
N PRO A 54 3.79 -26.77 -15.49
CA PRO A 54 2.59 -26.22 -14.87
C PRO A 54 2.90 -24.95 -14.09
N PRO A 55 2.09 -23.88 -14.23
CA PRO A 55 2.26 -22.67 -13.47
C PRO A 55 2.10 -22.94 -11.97
N PHE A 56 2.71 -22.10 -11.15
CA PHE A 56 2.46 -22.15 -9.71
C PHE A 56 1.03 -21.71 -9.40
N ASP A 57 0.53 -22.18 -8.25
CA ASP A 57 -0.77 -21.78 -7.75
C ASP A 57 -0.86 -20.24 -7.62
N PRO A 58 -1.83 -19.57 -8.27
CA PRO A 58 -1.91 -18.12 -8.27
C PRO A 58 -2.18 -17.55 -6.87
N VAL A 59 -2.87 -18.29 -6.01
CA VAL A 59 -3.15 -17.86 -4.63
C VAL A 59 -1.86 -17.91 -3.80
N ALA A 60 -1.07 -18.98 -3.88
CA ALA A 60 0.25 -19.07 -3.26
C ALA A 60 1.18 -17.95 -3.76
N MET A 61 1.23 -17.69 -5.07
CA MET A 61 2.02 -16.60 -5.64
C MET A 61 1.57 -15.22 -5.17
N PHE A 62 0.26 -15.03 -5.00
CA PHE A 62 -0.27 -13.78 -4.45
C PHE A 62 0.07 -13.62 -2.96
N LYS A 63 -0.06 -14.67 -2.15
CA LYS A 63 0.39 -14.68 -0.74
C LYS A 63 1.89 -14.34 -0.63
N ILE A 64 2.72 -14.83 -1.55
CA ILE A 64 4.15 -14.47 -1.63
C ILE A 64 4.33 -12.95 -1.78
N LEU A 65 3.57 -12.30 -2.66
CA LEU A 65 3.68 -10.85 -2.85
C LEU A 65 3.25 -10.06 -1.60
N ILE A 66 2.29 -10.58 -0.83
CA ILE A 66 1.88 -9.97 0.44
C ILE A 66 2.97 -10.07 1.49
N LEU A 67 3.57 -11.26 1.68
CA LEU A 67 4.72 -11.42 2.58
C LEU A 67 5.89 -10.53 2.14
N GLN A 68 6.16 -10.47 0.84
CA GLN A 68 7.18 -9.60 0.28
C GLN A 68 6.91 -8.12 0.60
N ALA A 69 5.65 -7.67 0.54
CA ALA A 69 5.26 -6.30 0.89
C ALA A 69 5.36 -6.02 2.40
N GLN A 70 4.92 -6.95 3.24
CA GLN A 70 4.97 -6.82 4.71
C GLN A 70 6.41 -6.75 5.24
N HIS A 71 7.32 -7.51 4.64
CA HIS A 71 8.73 -7.59 5.06
C HIS A 71 9.68 -6.78 4.18
N ASN A 72 9.18 -6.13 3.12
CA ASN A 72 9.93 -5.34 2.15
C ASN A 72 11.17 -6.05 1.57
N LEU A 73 10.98 -7.34 1.26
CA LEU A 73 12.01 -8.20 0.70
C LEU A 73 12.22 -7.95 -0.80
N SER A 74 13.43 -8.25 -1.29
CA SER A 74 13.68 -8.40 -2.72
C SER A 74 13.11 -9.72 -3.24
N ASP A 75 13.04 -9.86 -4.57
CA ASP A 75 12.58 -11.10 -5.20
C ASP A 75 13.54 -12.27 -4.84
N ALA A 76 14.87 -12.07 -4.95
CA ALA A 76 15.89 -13.02 -4.47
C ALA A 76 15.79 -13.39 -2.98
N ARG A 77 15.59 -12.39 -2.10
CA ARG A 77 15.47 -12.66 -0.66
C ARG A 77 14.17 -13.40 -0.34
N MET A 78 13.10 -13.15 -1.10
CA MET A 78 11.84 -13.85 -0.97
C MET A 78 12.00 -15.34 -1.32
N GLU A 79 12.66 -15.66 -2.44
CA GLU A 79 12.99 -17.05 -2.81
C GLU A 79 13.72 -17.78 -1.67
N TYR A 80 14.77 -17.17 -1.14
CA TYR A 80 15.51 -17.75 -0.02
C TYR A 80 14.64 -17.93 1.24
N MET A 81 13.83 -16.93 1.60
CA MET A 81 12.97 -16.99 2.79
C MET A 81 11.85 -18.03 2.70
N ILE A 82 11.33 -18.32 1.49
CA ILE A 82 10.38 -19.41 1.30
C ILE A 82 11.02 -20.76 1.63
N ARG A 83 12.29 -20.97 1.26
CA ARG A 83 13.00 -22.23 1.54
C ARG A 83 13.49 -22.35 2.99
N ASP A 84 13.79 -21.22 3.62
CA ASP A 84 14.36 -21.16 4.97
C ASP A 84 13.29 -21.29 6.07
N ARG A 85 12.08 -20.73 5.87
CA ARG A 85 11.08 -20.60 6.93
C ARG A 85 9.94 -21.59 6.81
N LEU A 86 9.90 -22.56 7.73
CA LEU A 86 8.83 -23.57 7.80
C LEU A 86 7.42 -22.97 7.92
N SER A 87 7.24 -21.90 8.70
CA SER A 87 5.93 -21.24 8.82
C SER A 87 5.48 -20.59 7.51
N TRP A 88 6.41 -20.13 6.67
CA TRP A 88 6.11 -19.55 5.37
C TRP A 88 5.74 -20.66 4.37
N MET A 89 6.49 -21.77 4.37
CA MET A 89 6.13 -22.94 3.56
C MET A 89 4.71 -23.42 3.89
N ARG A 90 4.39 -23.56 5.19
CA ARG A 90 3.04 -23.91 5.65
C ARG A 90 1.98 -22.94 5.16
N PHE A 91 2.19 -21.63 5.33
CA PHE A 91 1.24 -20.60 4.92
C PHE A 91 1.02 -20.54 3.40
N LEU A 92 2.08 -20.79 2.63
CA LEU A 92 2.06 -20.79 1.17
C LEU A 92 1.57 -22.10 0.56
N GLY A 93 1.46 -23.17 1.35
CA GLY A 93 1.04 -24.49 0.90
C GLY A 93 2.14 -25.30 0.20
N PHE A 94 3.42 -25.06 0.51
CA PHE A 94 4.54 -25.85 -0.01
C PHE A 94 5.01 -26.89 1.00
N ALA A 95 5.27 -28.12 0.56
CA ALA A 95 5.88 -29.16 1.36
C ALA A 95 7.41 -29.08 1.33
N LEU A 96 8.06 -29.75 2.29
CA LEU A 96 9.51 -29.76 2.39
C LEU A 96 10.11 -30.56 1.21
N GLY A 97 10.95 -29.90 0.42
CA GLY A 97 11.49 -30.47 -0.82
C GLY A 97 10.67 -30.17 -2.08
N ASP A 98 9.49 -29.55 -1.94
CA ASP A 98 8.72 -29.10 -3.10
C ASP A 98 9.48 -28.03 -3.90
N ARG A 99 9.12 -27.94 -5.17
CA ARG A 99 9.54 -26.82 -6.00
C ARG A 99 8.96 -25.52 -5.46
N THR A 100 9.81 -24.56 -5.15
CA THR A 100 9.42 -23.18 -4.81
C THR A 100 9.64 -22.23 -5.98
N PRO A 101 8.86 -21.14 -6.09
CA PRO A 101 9.10 -20.12 -7.11
C PRO A 101 10.44 -19.41 -6.89
N ASP A 102 11.16 -19.18 -7.97
CA ASP A 102 12.42 -18.42 -7.98
C ASP A 102 12.18 -16.91 -8.12
N GLU A 103 13.25 -16.13 -7.96
CA GLU A 103 13.23 -14.66 -8.15
C GLU A 103 12.54 -14.24 -9.46
N ASN A 104 12.87 -14.91 -10.56
CA ASN A 104 12.32 -14.56 -11.88
C ASN A 104 10.82 -14.83 -11.93
N THR A 105 10.37 -15.95 -11.39
CA THR A 105 8.96 -16.34 -11.34
C THR A 105 8.15 -15.31 -10.55
N ILE A 106 8.64 -14.89 -9.37
CA ILE A 106 8.00 -13.86 -8.54
C ILE A 106 7.93 -12.52 -9.32
N ARG A 107 9.04 -12.15 -9.95
CA ARG A 107 9.14 -10.91 -10.76
C ARG A 107 8.16 -10.92 -11.94
N HIS A 108 8.10 -12.00 -12.70
CA HIS A 108 7.20 -12.13 -13.85
C HIS A 108 5.73 -12.11 -13.41
N PHE A 109 5.39 -12.81 -12.33
CA PHE A 109 4.04 -12.80 -11.77
C PHE A 109 3.59 -11.38 -11.38
N ARG A 110 4.43 -10.65 -10.64
CA ARG A 110 4.15 -9.25 -10.26
C ARG A 110 4.00 -8.34 -11.49
N ASN A 111 4.90 -8.45 -12.47
CA ASN A 111 4.83 -7.64 -13.69
C ASN A 111 3.55 -7.91 -14.46
N ARG A 112 3.17 -9.19 -14.63
CA ARG A 112 1.93 -9.59 -15.30
C ARG A 112 0.71 -8.99 -14.62
N MET A 113 0.60 -9.12 -13.30
CA MET A 113 -0.50 -8.51 -12.53
C MET A 113 -0.57 -6.99 -12.65
N THR A 114 0.59 -6.35 -12.83
CA THR A 114 0.70 -4.89 -13.01
C THR A 114 0.21 -4.49 -14.40
N GLU A 115 0.66 -5.20 -15.44
CA GLU A 115 0.31 -4.95 -16.84
C GLU A 115 -1.18 -5.16 -17.11
N THR A 116 -1.78 -6.19 -16.51
CA THR A 116 -3.21 -6.51 -16.68
C THR A 116 -4.14 -5.74 -15.75
N GLY A 117 -3.60 -4.91 -14.84
CA GLY A 117 -4.40 -4.15 -13.87
C GLY A 117 -5.07 -5.01 -12.79
N THR A 118 -4.63 -6.27 -12.64
CA THR A 118 -5.22 -7.25 -11.72
C THR A 118 -5.16 -6.81 -10.27
N LEU A 119 -4.09 -6.11 -9.87
CA LEU A 119 -3.95 -5.61 -8.49
C LEU A 119 -5.08 -4.65 -8.10
N LYS A 120 -5.55 -3.79 -9.02
CA LYS A 120 -6.71 -2.91 -8.76
C LYS A 120 -8.00 -3.72 -8.60
N ARG A 121 -8.17 -4.75 -9.43
CA ARG A 121 -9.33 -5.66 -9.34
C ARG A 121 -9.35 -6.41 -8.02
N VAL A 122 -8.20 -6.93 -7.58
CA VAL A 122 -8.05 -7.61 -6.28
C VAL A 122 -8.33 -6.65 -5.12
N MET A 123 -7.85 -5.40 -5.18
CA MET A 123 -8.18 -4.38 -4.18
C MET A 123 -9.69 -4.14 -4.09
N LYS A 124 -10.37 -4.05 -5.23
CA LYS A 124 -11.84 -3.90 -5.29
C LYS A 124 -12.56 -5.16 -4.79
N ALA A 125 -12.06 -6.34 -5.13
CA ALA A 125 -12.61 -7.61 -4.65
C ALA A 125 -12.47 -7.73 -3.11
N PHE A 126 -11.34 -7.29 -2.54
CA PHE A 126 -11.16 -7.24 -1.09
C PHE A 126 -12.18 -6.31 -0.45
N ASP A 127 -12.44 -5.16 -1.06
CA ASP A 127 -13.46 -4.25 -0.59
C ASP A 127 -14.86 -4.87 -0.58
N TRP A 128 -15.22 -5.64 -1.61
CA TRP A 128 -16.46 -6.41 -1.64
C TRP A 128 -16.51 -7.53 -0.61
N GLN A 129 -15.39 -8.22 -0.38
CA GLN A 129 -15.29 -9.24 0.65
C GLN A 129 -15.54 -8.64 2.04
N LEU A 130 -15.04 -7.42 2.31
CA LEU A 130 -15.35 -6.68 3.53
C LEU A 130 -16.86 -6.44 3.65
N HIS A 131 -17.50 -5.85 2.62
CA HIS A 131 -18.94 -5.60 2.62
C HIS A 131 -19.76 -6.88 2.90
N LYS A 132 -19.41 -8.01 2.26
CA LYS A 132 -20.09 -9.30 2.47
C LYS A 132 -19.93 -9.81 3.90
N LYS A 133 -18.80 -9.56 4.56
CA LYS A 133 -18.55 -9.90 5.97
C LYS A 133 -19.22 -8.91 6.95
N GLY A 134 -20.15 -8.07 6.49
CA GLY A 134 -20.89 -7.11 7.33
C GLY A 134 -20.12 -5.83 7.65
N TYR A 135 -18.97 -5.62 7.01
CA TYR A 135 -18.26 -4.36 7.11
C TYR A 135 -18.92 -3.32 6.23
N ILE A 136 -19.77 -2.49 6.82
CA ILE A 136 -20.37 -1.36 6.14
C ILE A 136 -19.63 -0.10 6.57
N PRO A 137 -18.94 0.62 5.65
CA PRO A 137 -18.31 1.89 5.96
C PRO A 137 -19.42 2.92 6.24
N MET A 138 -19.80 3.06 7.51
CA MET A 138 -20.87 3.98 7.93
C MET A 138 -20.34 5.29 8.51
N SER A 139 -19.02 5.44 8.63
CA SER A 139 -18.42 6.52 9.43
C SER A 139 -17.77 7.64 8.61
N GLY A 140 -17.85 7.55 7.28
CA GLY A 140 -17.20 8.47 6.35
C GLY A 140 -15.80 8.01 6.00
N GLN A 141 -15.10 8.84 5.24
CA GLN A 141 -13.77 8.50 4.70
C GLN A 141 -12.74 9.60 4.95
N ILE A 142 -11.50 9.18 5.20
CA ILE A 142 -10.36 10.07 5.43
C ILE A 142 -9.40 9.90 4.26
N ILE A 143 -9.10 11.00 3.60
CA ILE A 143 -8.22 11.06 2.43
C ILE A 143 -6.94 11.79 2.82
N ASP A 144 -5.82 11.16 2.51
CA ASP A 144 -4.51 11.75 2.75
C ASP A 144 -3.45 11.17 1.80
N ALA A 145 -2.32 11.86 1.72
CA ALA A 145 -1.19 11.42 0.92
C ALA A 145 0.07 11.29 1.76
N SER A 146 0.84 10.24 1.51
CA SER A 146 2.18 10.10 2.07
C SER A 146 3.24 10.02 0.99
N LEU A 147 4.33 10.75 1.20
CA LEU A 147 5.54 10.61 0.41
C LEU A 147 6.20 9.26 0.68
N VAL A 148 6.60 8.59 -0.41
CA VAL A 148 7.33 7.34 -0.40
C VAL A 148 8.63 7.54 -1.18
N PRO A 149 9.80 7.43 -0.52
CA PRO A 149 11.08 7.67 -1.15
C PRO A 149 11.44 6.58 -2.18
N ALA A 150 12.22 6.99 -3.17
CA ALA A 150 12.86 6.15 -4.18
C ALA A 150 14.38 6.44 -4.24
N PRO A 151 15.21 5.58 -4.86
CA PRO A 151 16.64 5.83 -5.06
C PRO A 151 16.88 7.16 -5.76
N LYS A 152 17.69 8.03 -5.15
CA LYS A 152 18.04 9.33 -5.72
C LYS A 152 18.88 9.12 -6.98
N GLN A 153 18.48 9.76 -8.08
CA GLN A 153 19.18 9.67 -9.35
C GLN A 153 20.07 10.88 -9.59
N ARG A 154 21.30 10.62 -10.05
CA ARG A 154 22.24 11.66 -10.48
C ARG A 154 22.02 11.94 -11.96
N ASN A 155 21.47 13.11 -12.25
CA ASN A 155 21.20 13.58 -13.61
C ASN A 155 21.83 14.96 -13.81
N THR A 156 22.31 15.24 -15.03
CA THR A 156 22.77 16.58 -15.46
C THR A 156 21.59 17.55 -15.58
N ASP A 157 21.84 18.84 -15.69
CA ASP A 157 20.75 19.82 -15.79
C ASP A 157 19.93 19.68 -17.07
N GLY A 158 20.57 19.34 -18.20
CA GLY A 158 19.88 19.01 -19.45
C GLY A 158 18.97 17.79 -19.32
N GLU A 159 19.47 16.70 -18.71
CA GLU A 159 18.67 15.50 -18.43
C GLU A 159 17.49 15.82 -17.49
N ARG A 160 17.71 16.65 -16.46
CA ARG A 160 16.62 17.07 -15.53
C ARG A 160 15.55 17.86 -16.26
N GLN A 161 15.92 18.75 -17.17
CA GLN A 161 14.95 19.53 -17.93
C GLN A 161 14.13 18.61 -18.86
N ALA A 162 14.80 17.71 -19.58
CA ALA A 162 14.12 16.74 -20.44
C ALA A 162 13.11 15.85 -19.68
N ILE A 163 13.46 15.41 -18.45
CA ILE A 163 12.53 14.69 -17.57
C ILE A 163 11.34 15.55 -17.15
N LYS A 164 11.55 16.85 -16.87
CA LYS A 164 10.45 17.77 -16.55
C LYS A 164 9.53 17.99 -17.75
N ASP A 165 10.09 18.00 -18.95
CA ASP A 165 9.36 18.13 -20.21
C ASP A 165 8.61 16.84 -20.60
N GLY A 166 8.78 15.77 -19.84
CA GLY A 166 8.06 14.50 -20.02
C GLY A 166 8.65 13.60 -21.10
N LYS A 167 9.90 13.84 -21.53
CA LYS A 167 10.59 12.94 -22.46
C LYS A 167 10.82 11.57 -21.85
N SER A 168 10.77 10.53 -22.67
CA SER A 168 11.02 9.16 -22.22
C SER A 168 12.51 8.94 -21.92
N ALA A 169 12.84 7.89 -21.17
CA ALA A 169 14.24 7.56 -20.91
C ALA A 169 15.03 7.28 -22.21
N GLN A 170 14.39 6.69 -23.23
CA GLN A 170 15.01 6.40 -24.51
C GLN A 170 15.34 7.67 -25.29
N ASP A 171 14.49 8.69 -25.20
CA ASP A 171 14.73 9.98 -25.86
C ASP A 171 15.85 10.80 -25.20
N ILE A 172 16.08 10.59 -23.91
CA ILE A 172 17.10 11.31 -23.14
C ILE A 172 18.46 10.64 -23.28
N TRP A 173 18.50 9.31 -23.40
CA TRP A 173 19.72 8.52 -23.53
C TRP A 173 19.64 7.57 -24.73
N PRO A 174 19.58 8.08 -25.97
CA PRO A 174 19.48 7.25 -27.17
C PRO A 174 20.72 6.37 -27.37
N ASP A 175 21.91 6.91 -27.05
CA ASP A 175 23.19 6.22 -27.26
C ASP A 175 23.57 5.28 -26.10
N ASP A 176 22.81 5.28 -25.00
CA ASP A 176 23.08 4.44 -23.82
C ASP A 176 21.79 3.77 -23.29
N PRO A 177 21.32 2.70 -23.96
CA PRO A 177 20.12 1.96 -23.56
C PRO A 177 20.22 1.37 -22.15
N ALA A 178 21.42 1.01 -21.70
CA ALA A 178 21.66 0.44 -20.37
C ALA A 178 21.39 1.48 -19.28
N LYS A 179 21.88 2.71 -19.48
CA LYS A 179 21.56 3.85 -18.60
C LYS A 179 20.07 4.20 -18.68
N ALA A 180 19.47 4.24 -19.88
CA ALA A 180 18.04 4.51 -20.04
C ALA A 180 17.16 3.56 -19.20
N ALA A 181 17.47 2.25 -19.21
CA ALA A 181 16.72 1.24 -18.47
C ALA A 181 16.83 1.37 -16.93
N GLN A 182 17.89 2.01 -16.43
CA GLN A 182 18.13 2.21 -14.99
C GLN A 182 17.57 3.54 -14.47
N LYS A 183 17.12 4.44 -15.35
CA LYS A 183 16.62 5.76 -14.99
C LYS A 183 15.11 5.75 -14.78
N ASP A 184 14.67 6.46 -13.75
CA ASP A 184 13.27 6.59 -13.38
C ASP A 184 12.84 8.01 -13.77
N THR A 185 12.20 8.08 -14.92
CA THR A 185 11.67 9.32 -15.50
C THR A 185 10.27 9.66 -14.98
N ASP A 186 9.71 8.90 -14.02
CA ASP A 186 8.40 9.15 -13.41
C ASP A 186 8.51 9.71 -11.99
N ALA A 187 9.51 9.28 -11.22
CA ALA A 187 9.80 9.83 -9.90
C ALA A 187 10.20 11.31 -9.99
N ARG A 188 9.75 12.13 -9.02
CA ARG A 188 10.06 13.57 -8.99
C ARG A 188 10.57 14.00 -7.62
N TRP A 189 11.27 15.13 -7.59
CA TRP A 189 11.66 15.81 -6.35
C TRP A 189 10.50 16.64 -5.81
N THR A 190 10.38 16.67 -4.49
CA THR A 190 9.51 17.58 -3.77
C THR A 190 10.15 18.03 -2.46
N LEU A 191 9.64 19.10 -1.88
CA LEU A 191 10.08 19.60 -0.58
C LEU A 191 9.04 19.24 0.47
N LYS A 192 9.41 18.37 1.41
CA LYS A 192 8.64 18.15 2.61
C LYS A 192 9.03 19.22 3.62
N ILE A 193 8.17 20.23 3.74
CA ILE A 193 8.32 21.25 4.77
C ILE A 193 7.70 20.70 6.05
N GLY A 194 8.53 20.42 7.05
CA GLY A 194 8.04 20.02 8.37
C GLY A 194 7.19 21.12 8.99
N GLY A 195 6.12 20.73 9.69
CA GLY A 195 5.34 21.67 10.51
C GLY A 195 6.21 22.29 11.61
N LYS A 196 5.70 23.35 12.25
CA LYS A 196 6.35 24.00 13.41
C LYS A 196 6.45 23.02 14.59
N VAL A 197 7.38 22.08 14.54
CA VAL A 197 7.76 21.30 15.71
C VAL A 197 8.27 22.32 16.72
N ARG A 198 7.85 22.19 17.97
CA ARG A 198 8.38 23.02 19.05
C ARG A 198 9.26 22.15 19.91
N TYR A 199 10.34 22.71 20.42
CA TYR A 199 11.04 22.14 21.56
C TYR A 199 10.06 21.95 22.73
N LYS A 200 10.38 21.08 23.69
CA LYS A 200 9.56 20.88 24.90
C LYS A 200 9.29 22.19 25.67
N ASP A 201 10.19 23.17 25.55
CA ASP A 201 10.08 24.53 26.12
C ASP A 201 9.20 25.49 25.29
N GLY A 202 8.57 25.02 24.21
CA GLY A 202 7.64 25.79 23.39
C GLY A 202 8.30 26.63 22.28
N LYS A 203 9.64 26.66 22.17
CA LYS A 203 10.34 27.39 21.10
C LYS A 203 10.15 26.68 19.75
N PRO A 204 9.91 27.41 18.65
CA PRO A 204 9.80 26.80 17.32
C PRO A 204 11.15 26.24 16.89
N LEU A 205 11.18 24.97 16.47
CA LEU A 205 12.31 24.40 15.75
C LEU A 205 12.45 25.10 14.39
N PRO A 206 13.68 25.17 13.85
CA PRO A 206 13.89 25.64 12.49
C PRO A 206 13.00 24.87 11.53
N MET A 207 12.40 25.58 10.57
CA MET A 207 11.62 24.93 9.53
C MET A 207 12.58 24.16 8.61
N ILE A 208 12.71 22.86 8.83
CA ILE A 208 13.54 22.00 7.99
C ILE A 208 12.72 21.64 6.74
N ALA A 209 13.18 22.12 5.58
CA ALA A 209 12.72 21.65 4.29
C ALA A 209 13.53 20.40 3.92
N LEU A 210 12.90 19.23 3.95
CA LEU A 210 13.52 17.96 3.60
C LEU A 210 13.21 17.64 2.14
N PRO A 211 14.20 17.61 1.23
CA PRO A 211 13.98 17.19 -0.14
C PRO A 211 13.73 15.68 -0.19
N VAL A 212 12.63 15.29 -0.82
CA VAL A 212 12.25 13.89 -1.02
C VAL A 212 12.14 13.61 -2.51
N PHE A 213 12.82 12.56 -2.98
CA PHE A 213 12.69 12.05 -4.34
C PHE A 213 11.86 10.76 -4.30
N GLY A 214 10.84 10.67 -5.14
CA GLY A 214 10.03 9.46 -5.26
C GLY A 214 8.58 9.73 -5.67
N TYR A 215 7.66 9.09 -4.96
CA TYR A 215 6.24 9.04 -5.27
C TYR A 215 5.38 9.49 -4.08
N LYS A 216 4.09 9.70 -4.33
CA LYS A 216 3.05 9.85 -3.31
C LYS A 216 2.07 8.68 -3.40
N SER A 217 1.74 8.13 -2.25
CA SER A 217 0.59 7.22 -2.11
C SER A 217 -0.57 8.04 -1.55
N HIS A 218 -1.58 8.25 -2.38
CA HIS A 218 -2.87 8.83 -1.98
C HIS A 218 -3.76 7.68 -1.57
N ILE A 219 -4.30 7.72 -0.36
CA ILE A 219 -5.21 6.68 0.14
C ILE A 219 -6.49 7.29 0.67
N SER A 220 -7.58 6.56 0.52
CA SER A 220 -8.81 6.76 1.27
C SER A 220 -8.97 5.62 2.25
N ILE A 221 -9.18 5.97 3.52
CA ILE A 221 -9.46 5.01 4.57
C ILE A 221 -10.87 5.21 5.10
N ASP A 222 -11.52 4.13 5.52
CA ASP A 222 -12.68 4.24 6.37
C ASP A 222 -12.28 4.82 7.73
N ARG A 223 -13.12 5.71 8.25
CA ARG A 223 -12.84 6.40 9.50
C ARG A 223 -12.92 5.47 10.73
N ARG A 224 -13.83 4.51 10.81
CA ARG A 224 -14.14 3.73 12.04
C ARG A 224 -13.09 2.66 12.32
N TYR A 225 -12.75 1.91 11.30
CA TYR A 225 -11.90 0.71 11.37
C TYR A 225 -10.53 0.95 10.74
N GLY A 226 -10.39 1.96 9.88
CA GLY A 226 -9.09 2.35 9.31
C GLY A 226 -8.61 1.46 8.17
N PHE A 227 -9.50 0.72 7.51
CA PHE A 227 -9.15 -0.01 6.29
C PHE A 227 -8.91 0.94 5.14
N ILE A 228 -7.87 0.67 4.37
CA ILE A 228 -7.62 1.32 3.09
C ILE A 228 -8.63 0.77 2.10
N ARG A 229 -9.42 1.68 1.53
CA ARG A 229 -10.56 1.41 0.64
C ARG A 229 -10.20 1.65 -0.82
N ALA A 230 -9.42 2.69 -1.06
CA ALA A 230 -8.95 3.07 -2.38
C ALA A 230 -7.59 3.72 -2.25
N GLY A 231 -6.81 3.70 -3.33
CA GLY A 231 -5.56 4.43 -3.38
C GLY A 231 -5.07 4.61 -4.81
N GLU A 232 -4.30 5.67 -5.00
CA GLU A 232 -3.70 6.05 -6.27
C GLU A 232 -2.28 6.56 -6.04
N VAL A 233 -1.47 6.47 -7.08
CA VAL A 233 -0.04 6.78 -7.01
C VAL A 233 0.32 7.86 -8.02
N THR A 234 1.08 8.84 -7.55
CA THR A 234 1.60 9.91 -8.40
C THR A 234 3.08 10.13 -8.13
N SER A 235 3.75 10.89 -8.99
CA SER A 235 5.08 11.43 -8.66
C SER A 235 5.01 12.31 -7.41
N ALA A 236 6.12 12.45 -6.68
CA ALA A 236 6.13 13.22 -5.44
C ALA A 236 5.85 14.72 -5.61
N ALA A 237 6.03 15.26 -6.82
CA ALA A 237 5.74 16.66 -7.15
C ALA A 237 4.26 16.91 -7.47
N HIS A 238 3.45 15.86 -7.68
CA HIS A 238 2.05 16.02 -8.03
C HIS A 238 1.25 16.71 -6.90
N ALA A 239 0.29 17.53 -7.29
CA ALA A 239 -0.53 18.30 -6.36
C ALA A 239 -1.67 17.44 -5.79
N ASP A 240 -1.70 17.30 -4.46
CA ASP A 240 -2.62 16.40 -3.76
C ASP A 240 -4.09 16.70 -4.08
N GLY A 241 -4.46 17.97 -4.16
CA GLY A 241 -5.85 18.37 -4.40
C GLY A 241 -6.45 17.86 -5.71
N ARG A 242 -5.65 17.47 -6.70
CA ARG A 242 -6.16 16.86 -7.95
C ARG A 242 -6.62 15.41 -7.75
N MET A 243 -6.13 14.74 -6.71
CA MET A 243 -6.35 13.32 -6.48
C MET A 243 -7.62 12.99 -5.70
N LEU A 244 -8.28 13.98 -5.09
CA LEU A 244 -9.47 13.75 -4.25
C LEU A 244 -10.49 12.83 -4.93
N ARG A 245 -10.82 13.12 -6.18
CA ARG A 245 -11.87 12.43 -6.95
C ARG A 245 -11.49 11.01 -7.36
N HIS A 246 -10.20 10.74 -7.43
CA HIS A 246 -9.66 9.44 -7.87
C HIS A 246 -9.53 8.45 -6.71
N VAL A 247 -9.54 8.94 -5.46
CA VAL A 247 -9.39 8.09 -4.27
C VAL A 247 -10.66 8.02 -3.42
N ILE A 248 -11.72 8.75 -3.76
CA ILE A 248 -13.01 8.60 -3.06
C ILE A 248 -13.60 7.23 -3.38
N ALA A 249 -13.89 6.49 -2.31
CA ALA A 249 -14.62 5.22 -2.39
C ALA A 249 -16.09 5.42 -2.03
N GLU A 250 -16.94 4.50 -2.48
CA GLU A 250 -18.34 4.44 -2.08
C GLU A 250 -18.46 4.17 -0.57
N ASN A 251 -19.27 4.99 0.10
CA ASN A 251 -19.43 5.01 1.55
C ASN A 251 -20.87 5.35 1.91
N SER A 252 -21.42 4.73 2.96
CA SER A 252 -22.80 5.03 3.40
C SER A 252 -22.90 6.41 4.05
N SER A 253 -21.79 6.91 4.61
CA SER A 253 -21.72 8.29 5.10
C SER A 253 -21.18 9.22 4.02
N SER A 254 -21.79 10.39 3.94
CA SER A 254 -21.40 11.44 3.02
C SER A 254 -20.15 12.22 3.46
N GLU A 255 -19.63 12.02 4.68
CA GLU A 255 -18.54 12.84 5.21
C GLU A 255 -17.17 12.49 4.61
N VAL A 256 -16.50 13.51 4.03
CA VAL A 256 -15.14 13.40 3.46
C VAL A 256 -14.16 14.28 4.22
N TRP A 257 -13.18 13.65 4.88
CA TRP A 257 -12.17 14.31 5.71
C TRP A 257 -10.84 14.36 4.97
N ALA A 258 -10.29 15.56 4.78
CA ALA A 258 -9.00 15.72 4.09
C ALA A 258 -8.23 16.95 4.58
N ASP A 259 -6.98 17.05 4.15
CA ASP A 259 -6.08 18.17 4.44
C ASP A 259 -6.45 19.45 3.67
N THR A 260 -5.74 20.55 3.93
CA THR A 260 -6.06 21.83 3.25
C THR A 260 -5.71 21.80 1.75
N ALA A 261 -4.73 20.98 1.32
CA ALA A 261 -4.34 20.87 -0.08
C ALA A 261 -5.47 20.28 -0.95
N TYR A 262 -6.36 19.47 -0.36
CA TYR A 262 -7.57 18.99 -1.02
C TYR A 262 -8.71 20.00 -1.15
N ARG A 263 -8.61 21.17 -0.49
CA ARG A 263 -9.66 22.19 -0.51
C ARG A 263 -9.52 23.16 -1.69
N SER A 264 -10.11 22.80 -2.83
CA SER A 264 -10.26 23.68 -3.99
C SER A 264 -11.74 23.98 -4.25
N ARG A 265 -12.06 25.09 -4.93
CA ARG A 265 -13.44 25.39 -5.34
C ARG A 265 -14.02 24.25 -6.16
N THR A 266 -13.24 23.73 -7.10
CA THR A 266 -13.62 22.61 -7.96
C THR A 266 -13.91 21.33 -7.17
N ASN A 267 -13.19 21.05 -6.09
CA ASN A 267 -13.46 19.90 -5.23
C ASN A 267 -14.69 20.10 -4.36
N GLU A 268 -14.87 21.30 -3.78
CA GLU A 268 -16.04 21.62 -2.96
C GLU A 268 -17.33 21.54 -3.77
N THR A 269 -17.34 22.08 -5.00
CA THR A 269 -18.49 21.94 -5.92
C THR A 269 -18.75 20.48 -6.25
N TRP A 270 -17.73 19.72 -6.64
CA TRP A 270 -17.88 18.30 -6.98
C TRP A 270 -18.40 17.44 -5.82
N LEU A 271 -18.01 17.75 -4.59
CA LEU A 271 -18.52 17.10 -3.38
C LEU A 271 -20.00 17.45 -3.18
N ALA A 272 -20.37 18.73 -3.29
CA ALA A 272 -21.75 19.18 -3.16
C ALA A 272 -22.67 18.53 -4.21
N ASP A 273 -22.23 18.45 -5.47
CA ASP A 273 -22.98 17.82 -6.57
C ASP A 273 -23.26 16.32 -6.33
N ARG A 274 -22.48 15.67 -5.46
CA ARG A 274 -22.62 14.26 -5.07
C ARG A 274 -23.23 14.07 -3.68
N MET A 275 -23.76 15.14 -3.09
CA MET A 275 -24.32 15.14 -1.74
C MET A 275 -23.29 14.69 -0.67
N LEU A 276 -22.00 14.95 -0.91
CA LEU A 276 -20.90 14.66 0.01
C LEU A 276 -20.62 15.86 0.92
N THR A 277 -20.53 15.60 2.22
CA THR A 277 -20.25 16.62 3.24
C THR A 277 -18.75 16.86 3.37
N SER A 278 -18.30 18.05 2.95
CA SER A 278 -16.90 18.45 3.06
C SER A 278 -16.47 18.74 4.51
N ARG A 279 -15.63 17.86 5.06
CA ARG A 279 -14.93 18.06 6.33
C ARG A 279 -13.46 18.45 6.11
N ILE A 280 -13.13 18.98 4.94
CA ILE A 280 -11.79 19.40 4.57
C ILE A 280 -11.33 20.63 5.38
N HIS A 281 -10.05 20.69 5.72
CA HIS A 281 -9.45 21.79 6.49
C HIS A 281 -9.56 23.14 5.78
N ARG A 282 -9.82 24.21 6.54
CA ARG A 282 -9.82 25.58 6.01
C ARG A 282 -8.42 26.16 6.00
N ARG A 283 -8.04 26.80 4.90
CA ARG A 283 -6.75 27.49 4.77
C ARG A 283 -6.69 28.73 5.65
N LYS A 284 -5.51 28.98 6.23
CA LYS A 284 -5.21 30.24 6.90
C LYS A 284 -5.28 31.40 5.88
N PRO A 285 -5.98 32.51 6.18
CA PRO A 285 -5.98 33.69 5.31
C PRO A 285 -4.57 34.27 5.15
N LYS A 286 -4.25 34.81 3.96
CA LYS A 286 -2.96 35.43 3.69
C LYS A 286 -2.76 36.66 4.59
N GLY A 287 -1.59 36.77 5.23
CA GLY A 287 -1.23 37.92 6.06
C GLY A 287 -1.96 38.07 7.40
N LYS A 288 -2.94 37.21 7.72
CA LYS A 288 -3.72 37.29 8.96
C LYS A 288 -3.57 36.03 9.81
N SER A 289 -3.80 36.14 11.12
CA SER A 289 -3.90 34.96 11.99
C SER A 289 -5.12 34.11 11.61
N MET A 290 -5.11 32.83 11.97
CA MET A 290 -6.27 31.98 11.74
C MET A 290 -7.37 32.39 12.74
N PRO A 291 -8.62 32.66 12.29
CA PRO A 291 -9.71 32.94 13.21
C PRO A 291 -9.89 31.81 14.25
N ARG A 292 -10.10 32.16 15.52
CA ARG A 292 -10.17 31.18 16.63
C ARG A 292 -11.20 30.07 16.38
N ALA A 293 -12.37 30.42 15.85
CA ALA A 293 -13.41 29.44 15.49
C ALA A 293 -12.94 28.44 14.42
N THR A 294 -12.28 28.95 13.36
CA THR A 294 -11.70 28.11 12.30
C THR A 294 -10.57 27.23 12.83
N ALA A 295 -9.72 27.77 13.71
CA ALA A 295 -8.65 27.01 14.34
C ALA A 295 -9.19 25.86 15.20
N ARG A 296 -10.22 26.12 16.02
CA ARG A 296 -10.92 25.08 16.82
C ARG A 296 -11.57 24.02 15.93
N ALA A 297 -12.25 24.43 14.87
CA ALA A 297 -12.87 23.50 13.92
C ALA A 297 -11.84 22.63 13.18
N ASN A 298 -10.72 23.23 12.74
CA ASN A 298 -9.62 22.48 12.14
C ASN A 298 -8.97 21.53 13.17
N ALA A 299 -8.79 21.95 14.43
CA ALA A 299 -8.24 21.08 15.47
C ALA A 299 -9.12 19.83 15.71
N ALA A 300 -10.43 20.00 15.78
CA ALA A 300 -11.37 18.88 15.89
C ALA A 300 -11.29 17.94 14.66
N LYS A 301 -11.12 18.49 13.45
CA LYS A 301 -10.90 17.71 12.23
C LYS A 301 -9.57 16.96 12.23
N SER A 302 -8.50 17.56 12.77
CA SER A 302 -7.19 16.92 12.90
C SER A 302 -7.24 15.67 13.77
N THR A 303 -7.98 15.70 14.89
CA THR A 303 -8.14 14.52 15.77
C THR A 303 -8.72 13.33 15.03
N ILE A 304 -9.68 13.57 14.13
CA ILE A 304 -10.27 12.52 13.29
C ILE A 304 -9.29 12.06 12.22
N ARG A 305 -8.61 13.00 11.53
CA ARG A 305 -7.64 12.68 10.48
C ARG A 305 -6.43 11.90 10.98
N ALA A 306 -6.00 12.09 12.24
CA ALA A 306 -4.85 11.38 12.82
C ALA A 306 -4.91 9.85 12.65
N ARG A 307 -6.12 9.28 12.45
CA ARG A 307 -6.30 7.85 12.12
C ARG A 307 -5.51 7.40 10.88
N VAL A 308 -5.42 8.23 9.84
CA VAL A 308 -4.66 7.91 8.62
C VAL A 308 -3.15 7.95 8.85
N GLU A 309 -2.69 8.76 9.81
CA GLU A 309 -1.27 8.80 10.16
C GLU A 309 -0.78 7.47 10.74
N HIS A 310 -1.65 6.73 11.45
CA HIS A 310 -1.32 5.37 11.89
C HIS A 310 -1.08 4.40 10.73
N VAL A 311 -1.81 4.55 9.62
CA VAL A 311 -1.63 3.74 8.40
C VAL A 311 -0.26 4.02 7.81
N PHE A 312 0.06 5.29 7.60
CA PHE A 312 1.36 5.70 7.06
C PHE A 312 2.51 5.36 8.01
N ALA A 313 2.33 5.50 9.32
CA ALA A 313 3.33 5.12 10.31
C ALA A 313 3.59 3.61 10.27
N HIS A 314 2.55 2.79 10.11
CA HIS A 314 2.71 1.35 9.94
C HIS A 314 3.49 1.02 8.67
N GLN A 315 3.08 1.55 7.52
CA GLN A 315 3.77 1.32 6.25
C GLN A 315 5.24 1.78 6.30
N LYS A 316 5.53 2.91 6.94
CA LYS A 316 6.91 3.42 7.06
C LYS A 316 7.75 2.62 8.04
N ASN A 317 7.25 2.39 9.25
CA ASN A 317 8.07 1.87 10.35
C ASN A 317 8.06 0.34 10.41
N ARG A 318 6.94 -0.31 10.04
CA ARG A 318 6.83 -1.77 10.07
C ARG A 318 7.23 -2.37 8.73
N PHE A 319 6.72 -1.83 7.62
CA PHE A 319 7.08 -2.36 6.31
C PHE A 319 8.39 -1.76 5.77
N GLY A 320 8.89 -0.62 6.30
CA GLY A 320 10.07 0.01 5.71
C GLY A 320 9.83 0.45 4.26
N LEU A 321 8.62 0.93 3.97
CA LEU A 321 8.13 1.17 2.61
C LEU A 321 9.05 2.11 1.81
N PHE A 322 9.62 1.57 0.73
CA PHE A 322 10.57 2.26 -0.15
C PHE A 322 10.43 1.74 -1.58
N ILE A 323 10.36 2.62 -2.58
CA ILE A 323 10.17 2.21 -3.99
C ILE A 323 11.53 1.92 -4.63
N ARG A 324 11.85 0.63 -4.85
CA ARG A 324 13.07 0.20 -5.56
C ARG A 324 12.86 -0.02 -7.06
N THR A 325 11.59 -0.05 -7.49
CA THR A 325 11.21 -0.32 -8.86
C THR A 325 11.22 0.96 -9.69
N ILE A 326 11.56 0.83 -10.96
CA ILE A 326 11.56 1.94 -11.92
C ILE A 326 10.20 2.01 -12.61
N GLY A 327 9.63 3.22 -12.64
CA GLY A 327 8.41 3.56 -13.36
C GLY A 327 7.14 3.50 -12.50
N ILE A 328 6.18 4.36 -12.84
CA ILE A 328 4.97 4.61 -12.04
C ILE A 328 4.09 3.38 -11.90
N LYS A 329 3.94 2.56 -12.96
CA LYS A 329 3.12 1.33 -12.91
C LYS A 329 3.65 0.33 -11.89
N ARG A 330 4.97 0.17 -11.79
CA ARG A 330 5.59 -0.73 -10.80
C ARG A 330 5.53 -0.15 -9.39
N ALA A 331 5.69 1.17 -9.25
CA ALA A 331 5.49 1.86 -7.99
C ALA A 331 4.04 1.70 -7.49
N GLU A 332 3.06 1.83 -8.39
CA GLU A 332 1.65 1.59 -8.14
C GLU A 332 1.37 0.16 -7.68
N ALA A 333 1.94 -0.83 -8.37
CA ALA A 333 1.84 -2.22 -7.96
C ALA A 333 2.38 -2.45 -6.53
N LYS A 334 3.58 -1.92 -6.24
CA LYS A 334 4.20 -2.04 -4.92
C LYS A 334 3.35 -1.38 -3.82
N LEU A 335 2.80 -0.20 -4.09
CA LEU A 335 1.97 0.52 -3.12
C LEU A 335 0.59 -0.12 -2.93
N THR A 336 0.00 -0.66 -3.99
CA THR A 336 -1.25 -1.43 -3.91
C THR A 336 -1.07 -2.69 -3.05
N LEU A 337 0.02 -3.42 -3.26
CA LEU A 337 0.38 -4.58 -2.42
C LEU A 337 0.62 -4.16 -0.96
N ALA A 338 1.31 -3.04 -0.71
CA ALA A 338 1.51 -2.52 0.64
C ALA A 338 0.19 -2.08 1.31
N ASN A 339 -0.77 -1.58 0.54
CA ASN A 339 -2.10 -1.23 1.04
C ASN A 339 -2.90 -2.48 1.42
N LEU A 340 -2.90 -3.51 0.57
CA LEU A 340 -3.51 -4.82 0.86
C LEU A 340 -2.86 -5.48 2.09
N ALA A 341 -1.52 -5.53 2.12
CA ALA A 341 -0.75 -6.06 3.24
C ALA A 341 -1.05 -5.34 4.56
N TYR A 342 -1.25 -4.01 4.53
CA TYR A 342 -1.66 -3.25 5.70
C TYR A 342 -3.05 -3.68 6.20
N ASN A 343 -4.02 -3.80 5.30
CA ASN A 343 -5.37 -4.23 5.64
C ASN A 343 -5.39 -5.62 6.28
N TRP A 344 -4.46 -6.49 5.90
CA TRP A 344 -4.33 -7.86 6.37
C TRP A 344 -3.43 -8.05 7.60
N THR A 345 -2.98 -6.97 8.21
CA THR A 345 -2.15 -7.08 9.42
C THR A 345 -2.98 -7.63 10.60
N PRO A 346 -2.49 -8.62 11.37
CA PRO A 346 -3.17 -9.25 12.52
C PRO A 346 -3.92 -8.30 13.46
N ARG A 347 -3.38 -7.13 13.79
CA ARG A 347 -4.06 -6.14 14.65
C ARG A 347 -5.36 -5.58 14.06
N ARG A 348 -5.51 -5.60 12.74
CA ARG A 348 -6.72 -5.17 12.04
C ARG A 348 -7.65 -6.35 11.82
N THR A 349 -7.10 -7.53 11.56
CA THR A 349 -7.83 -8.77 11.31
C THR A 349 -8.25 -9.53 12.58
N ALA A 350 -7.71 -9.21 13.76
CA ALA A 350 -8.07 -9.87 15.03
C ALA A 350 -9.53 -9.62 15.48
N GLY A 351 -10.23 -8.62 14.93
CA GLY A 351 -11.67 -8.44 15.12
C GLY A 351 -12.55 -9.28 14.18
N PHE A 352 -11.95 -10.15 13.35
CA PHE A 352 -12.61 -10.88 12.26
C PHE A 352 -12.58 -12.41 12.43
N GLY A 353 -12.01 -12.92 13.52
CA GLY A 353 -12.22 -14.32 13.89
C GLY A 353 -13.65 -14.52 14.42
N PRO A 354 -14.24 -15.73 14.30
CA PRO A 354 -15.40 -16.07 15.12
C PRO A 354 -15.05 -15.72 16.57
N ARG A 355 -15.96 -15.04 17.28
CA ARG A 355 -15.84 -14.91 18.73
C ARG A 355 -15.76 -16.33 19.25
N VAL A 356 -14.61 -16.70 19.80
CA VAL A 356 -14.54 -17.87 20.65
C VAL A 356 -15.22 -17.41 21.93
N ASP A 357 -16.53 -17.60 21.99
CA ASP A 357 -17.25 -17.54 23.25
C ASP A 357 -16.73 -18.73 24.07
N GLY A 358 -15.99 -18.44 25.14
CA GLY A 358 -15.55 -19.44 26.11
C GLY A 358 -14.04 -19.50 26.31
N ALA A 359 -13.58 -18.81 27.35
CA ALA A 359 -12.73 -19.39 28.38
C ALA A 359 -12.74 -18.44 29.58
N ASP A 360 -13.49 -18.83 30.61
CA ASP A 360 -13.22 -18.46 32.00
C ASP A 360 -11.83 -18.95 32.43
#